data_AF-O45717-F1
#
_entry.id   AF-O45717-F1
#
_cell.length_a   1.000
_cell.length_b   1.000
_cell.length_c   1.000
_cell.angle_alpha   90.00
_cell.angle_beta   90.00
_cell.angle_gamma   90.00
#
_symmetry.space_group_name_H-M   'P 1'
#
loop_
_entity.id
_entity.type
_entity.pdbx_description
1 polymer ?
#
loop_
_entity_poly.entity_id
_entity_poly.type
_entity_poly.pdbx_seq_one_letter_code
_entity_poly.pdbx_strand_id
1 'polypeptide(L)'
;MDLSEDQIRGLPHHELLGHFLQMREEFNEFQTSSAEIEKMMDSELDDLKTQLKKAETRVQQMTTEQIRNKDRQDDSRVQFAQVEEQLRRENSHLHEQCESQRERIRKLEQRNDVLETSERNKEYLASDLGSKLDHAIEKIAMLESELYERQVAAEEMHRLREEQLRTTERPRLIVEPLRNDPEILPDEPSPGPSKEEFKMSSEDVFMEDVQHHEDVRMEETIAKIDEVRIDDNKNIQEKSQRVSTGTGAGACINRIVKDLMTKVERLDSILSTIRVSNNSSNNNSSHLTTTRA
;
A
#
# COMPACT_ATOMS: atom_id res chain seq x y z
N MET A 1 28.57 -46.94 91.50
CA MET A 1 29.56 -47.17 92.56
C MET A 1 29.52 -48.64 92.87
N ASP A 2 30.47 -49.41 92.36
CA ASP A 2 30.39 -50.87 92.45
C ASP A 2 31.06 -51.34 93.75
N LEU A 3 30.26 -51.49 94.81
CA LEU A 3 30.69 -52.20 96.01
C LEU A 3 30.90 -53.67 95.65
N SER A 4 32.09 -54.19 95.93
CA SER A 4 32.37 -55.62 95.82
C SER A 4 31.48 -56.43 96.77
N GLU A 5 31.15 -57.68 96.43
CA GLU A 5 30.23 -58.51 97.21
C GLU A 5 30.68 -58.66 98.69
N ASP A 6 32.00 -58.68 98.93
CA ASP A 6 32.59 -58.72 100.26
C ASP A 6 32.34 -57.44 101.08
N GLN A 7 32.35 -56.27 100.43
CA GLN A 7 31.99 -55.01 101.07
C GLN A 7 30.51 -54.99 101.46
N ILE A 8 29.64 -55.54 100.61
CA ILE A 8 28.19 -55.59 100.87
C ILE A 8 27.86 -56.42 102.12
N ARG A 9 28.60 -57.51 102.37
CA ARG A 9 28.37 -58.41 103.52
C ARG A 9 28.81 -57.83 104.87
N GLY A 10 29.75 -56.90 104.88
CA GLY A 10 30.29 -56.28 106.09
C GLY A 10 29.52 -55.04 106.57
N LEU A 11 28.65 -54.49 105.73
CA LEU A 11 27.91 -53.27 106.06
C LEU A 11 26.85 -53.57 107.13
N PRO A 12 26.77 -52.77 108.21
CA PRO A 12 25.65 -52.86 109.13
C PRO A 12 24.34 -52.65 108.36
N HIS A 13 23.27 -53.37 108.74
CA HIS A 13 22.00 -53.43 107.99
C HIS A 13 21.45 -52.05 107.57
N HIS A 14 21.69 -51.00 108.37
CA HIS A 14 21.28 -49.64 108.04
C HIS A 14 22.02 -49.04 106.83
N GLU A 15 23.31 -49.33 106.66
CA GLU A 15 24.12 -48.88 105.50
C GLU A 15 23.74 -49.67 104.24
N LEU A 16 23.51 -50.98 104.36
CA LEU A 16 23.03 -51.81 103.25
C LEU A 16 21.66 -51.32 102.75
N LEU A 17 20.74 -51.01 103.67
CA LEU A 17 19.43 -50.45 103.34
C LEU A 17 19.59 -49.07 102.67
N GLY A 18 20.52 -48.24 103.14
CA GLY A 18 20.88 -46.97 102.52
C GLY A 18 21.35 -47.14 101.07
N HIS A 19 22.25 -48.09 100.80
CA HIS A 19 22.73 -48.37 99.45
C HIS A 19 21.63 -48.92 98.53
N PHE A 20 20.75 -49.79 99.03
CA PHE A 20 19.59 -50.25 98.26
C PHE A 20 18.62 -49.11 97.94
N LEU A 21 18.39 -48.19 98.88
CA LEU A 21 17.55 -47.01 98.65
C LEU A 21 18.18 -46.08 97.61
N GLN A 22 19.49 -45.85 97.69
CA GLN A 22 20.24 -45.07 96.71
C GLN A 22 20.19 -45.73 95.33
N MET A 23 20.47 -47.03 95.21
CA MET A 23 20.39 -47.73 93.92
C MET A 23 18.98 -47.71 93.33
N ARG A 24 17.95 -47.79 94.18
CA ARG A 24 16.55 -47.65 93.76
C ARG A 24 16.26 -46.21 93.28
N GLU A 25 16.83 -45.21 93.93
CA GLU A 25 16.72 -43.81 93.52
C GLU A 25 17.43 -43.57 92.18
N GLU A 26 18.69 -44.01 92.03
CA GLU A 26 19.46 -43.96 90.77
C GLU A 26 18.74 -44.68 89.62
N PHE A 27 18.13 -45.84 89.90
CA PHE A 27 17.35 -46.58 88.90
C PHE A 27 16.05 -45.84 88.51
N ASN A 28 15.35 -45.23 89.47
CA ASN A 28 14.17 -44.42 89.19
C ASN A 28 14.53 -43.15 88.39
N GLU A 29 15.66 -42.51 88.71
CA GLU A 29 16.21 -41.39 87.94
C GLU A 29 16.55 -41.81 86.51
N PHE A 30 17.22 -42.95 86.33
CA PHE A 30 17.51 -43.51 85.02
C PHE A 30 16.24 -43.83 84.23
N GLN A 31 15.23 -44.45 84.85
CA GLN A 31 13.93 -44.71 84.21
C GLN A 31 13.23 -43.42 83.79
N THR A 32 13.25 -42.40 84.66
CA THR A 32 12.64 -41.10 84.37
C THR A 32 13.37 -40.39 83.23
N SER A 33 14.71 -40.40 83.25
CA SER A 33 15.55 -39.83 82.19
C SER A 33 15.37 -40.55 80.86
N SER A 34 15.32 -41.88 80.86
CA SER A 34 15.05 -42.68 79.65
C SER A 34 13.68 -42.37 79.07
N ALA A 35 12.65 -42.29 79.90
CA ALA A 35 11.29 -41.93 79.47
C ALA A 35 11.21 -40.49 78.94
N GLU A 36 11.95 -39.55 79.51
CA GLU A 36 12.03 -38.18 79.01
C GLU A 36 12.74 -38.11 77.64
N ILE A 37 13.83 -38.86 77.45
CA ILE A 37 14.53 -38.95 76.17
C ILE A 37 13.65 -39.61 75.10
N GLU A 38 12.97 -40.71 75.42
CA GLU A 38 12.02 -41.36 74.50
C GLU A 38 10.93 -40.38 74.07
N LYS A 39 10.34 -39.65 75.02
CA LYS A 39 9.34 -38.61 74.73
C LYS A 39 9.90 -37.48 73.85
N MET A 40 11.15 -37.08 74.07
CA MET A 40 11.84 -36.08 73.25
C MET A 40 12.05 -36.61 71.82
N MET A 41 12.54 -37.84 71.66
CA MET A 41 12.72 -38.49 70.36
C MET A 41 11.40 -38.63 69.60
N ASP A 42 10.31 -39.01 70.29
CA ASP A 42 8.98 -39.09 69.69
C ASP A 42 8.51 -37.72 69.19
N SER A 43 8.76 -36.65 69.97
CA SER A 43 8.42 -35.29 69.55
C SER A 43 9.23 -34.83 68.33
N GLU A 44 10.52 -35.15 68.27
CA GLU A 44 11.37 -34.86 67.11
C GLU A 44 10.94 -35.65 65.87
N LEU A 45 10.55 -36.93 66.04
CA LEU A 45 10.02 -37.75 64.95
C LEU A 45 8.72 -37.18 64.40
N ASP A 46 7.82 -36.70 65.24
CA ASP A 46 6.56 -36.10 64.81
C ASP A 46 6.76 -34.75 64.13
N ASP A 47 7.71 -33.93 64.60
CA ASP A 47 8.13 -32.71 63.92
C ASP A 47 8.74 -33.01 62.55
N LEU A 48 9.62 -34.01 62.44
CA LEU A 48 10.22 -34.44 61.17
C LEU A 48 9.17 -34.99 60.20
N LYS A 49 8.21 -35.81 60.67
CA LYS A 49 7.08 -36.27 59.83
C LYS A 49 6.25 -35.09 59.32
N THR A 50 6.01 -34.10 60.18
CA THR A 50 5.25 -32.90 59.81
C THR A 50 6.00 -32.05 58.78
N GLN A 51 7.31 -31.91 58.92
CA GLN A 51 8.17 -31.24 57.95
C GLN A 51 8.23 -31.98 56.61
N LEU A 52 8.37 -33.31 56.62
CA LEU A 52 8.35 -34.15 55.43
C LEU A 52 7.03 -33.97 54.67
N LYS A 53 5.89 -34.06 55.36
CA LYS A 53 4.57 -33.87 54.75
C LYS A 53 4.41 -32.47 54.13
N LYS A 54 4.93 -31.43 54.78
CA LYS A 54 4.94 -30.05 54.24
C LYS A 54 5.81 -29.95 52.98
N ALA A 55 6.99 -30.58 52.99
CA ALA A 55 7.89 -30.61 51.84
C ALA A 55 7.27 -31.36 50.65
N GLU A 56 6.67 -32.54 50.88
CA GLU A 56 5.97 -33.31 49.86
C GLU A 56 4.81 -32.51 49.23
N THR A 57 4.00 -31.85 50.06
CA THR A 57 2.91 -30.99 49.58
C THR A 57 3.45 -29.85 48.70
N ARG A 58 4.56 -29.21 49.10
CA ARG A 58 5.20 -28.15 48.32
C ARG A 58 5.77 -28.68 47.00
N VAL A 59 6.36 -29.87 46.97
CA VAL A 59 6.84 -30.51 45.75
C VAL A 59 5.69 -30.81 44.79
N GLN A 60 4.56 -31.32 45.29
CA GLN A 60 3.37 -31.58 44.46
C GLN A 60 2.79 -30.29 43.87
N GLN A 61 2.73 -29.20 44.65
CA GLN A 61 2.31 -27.89 44.18
C GLN A 61 3.23 -27.36 43.06
N MET A 62 4.55 -27.36 43.29
CA MET A 62 5.53 -26.90 42.29
C MET A 62 5.49 -27.76 41.02
N THR A 63 5.33 -29.07 41.14
CA THR A 63 5.19 -29.98 39.99
C THR A 63 3.95 -29.65 39.16
N THR A 64 2.82 -29.38 39.83
CA THR A 64 1.57 -29.01 39.15
C THR A 64 1.71 -27.65 38.44
N GLU A 65 2.34 -26.66 39.09
CA GLU A 65 2.59 -25.35 38.48
C GLU A 65 3.56 -25.44 37.30
N GLN A 66 4.59 -26.28 37.40
CA GLN A 66 5.54 -26.53 36.32
C GLN A 66 4.85 -27.11 35.08
N ILE A 67 3.98 -28.11 35.26
CA ILE A 67 3.19 -28.70 34.16
C ILE A 67 2.30 -27.62 33.52
N ARG A 68 1.54 -26.87 34.33
CA ARG A 68 0.66 -25.79 33.82
C ARG A 68 1.43 -24.71 33.06
N ASN A 69 2.61 -24.33 33.53
CA ASN A 69 3.45 -23.34 32.85
C ASN A 69 4.02 -23.89 31.54
N LYS A 70 4.39 -25.18 31.51
CA LYS A 70 4.82 -25.86 30.28
C LYS A 70 3.69 -25.90 29.25
N ASP A 71 2.48 -26.28 29.65
CA ASP A 71 1.32 -26.34 28.75
C ASP A 71 1.02 -24.95 28.16
N ARG A 72 1.02 -23.89 28.99
CA ARG A 72 0.85 -22.50 28.52
C ARG A 72 1.95 -22.06 27.56
N GLN A 73 3.20 -22.49 27.80
CA GLN A 73 4.32 -22.18 26.93
C GLN A 73 4.17 -22.87 25.58
N ASP A 74 3.78 -24.14 25.57
CA ASP A 74 3.57 -24.91 24.35
C ASP A 74 2.37 -24.36 23.55
N ASP A 75 1.26 -23.98 24.20
CA ASP A 75 0.14 -23.28 23.56
C ASP A 75 0.59 -21.95 22.92
N SER A 76 1.40 -21.17 23.63
CA SER A 76 1.93 -19.91 23.11
C SER A 76 2.84 -20.13 21.90
N ARG A 77 3.67 -21.18 21.91
CA ARG A 77 4.52 -21.54 20.77
C ARG A 77 3.70 -21.92 19.54
N VAL A 78 2.62 -22.68 19.73
CA VAL A 78 1.69 -23.02 18.65
C VAL A 78 1.03 -21.77 18.06
N GLN A 79 0.57 -20.85 18.90
CA GLN A 79 -0.02 -19.57 18.44
C GLN A 79 1.00 -18.73 17.68
N PHE A 80 2.24 -18.60 18.18
CA PHE A 80 3.29 -17.87 17.49
C PHE A 80 3.63 -18.49 16.14
N ALA A 81 3.72 -19.82 16.05
CA ALA A 81 3.95 -20.50 14.77
C ALA A 81 2.82 -20.26 13.76
N GLN A 82 1.56 -20.25 14.21
CA GLN A 82 0.40 -19.93 13.37
C GLN A 82 0.44 -18.49 12.84
N VAL A 83 0.75 -17.53 13.71
CA VAL A 83 0.87 -16.10 13.34
C VAL A 83 2.04 -15.88 12.40
N GLU A 84 3.20 -16.49 12.67
CA GLU A 84 4.38 -16.38 11.82
C GLU A 84 4.11 -16.93 10.41
N GLU A 85 3.44 -18.08 10.33
CA GLU A 85 3.04 -18.69 9.07
C GLU A 85 1.99 -17.85 8.32
N GLN A 86 1.03 -17.24 9.02
CA GLN A 86 0.10 -16.29 8.41
C GLN A 86 0.85 -15.08 7.83
N LEU A 87 1.76 -14.48 8.59
CA LEU A 87 2.56 -13.35 8.15
C LEU A 87 3.46 -13.70 6.95
N ARG A 88 4.02 -14.91 6.91
CA ARG A 88 4.77 -15.41 5.74
C ARG A 88 3.90 -15.45 4.49
N ARG A 89 2.67 -15.97 4.59
CA ARG A 89 1.73 -16.01 3.45
C ARG A 89 1.34 -14.61 2.98
N GLU A 90 1.01 -13.72 3.90
CA GLU A 90 0.67 -12.33 3.59
C GLU A 90 1.84 -11.60 2.92
N ASN A 91 3.06 -11.82 3.41
CA ASN A 91 4.27 -11.23 2.83
C ASN A 91 4.53 -11.75 1.41
N SER A 92 4.45 -13.06 1.17
CA SER A 92 4.55 -13.65 -0.17
C SER A 92 3.47 -13.08 -1.11
N HIS A 93 2.23 -12.98 -0.64
CA HIS A 93 1.14 -12.41 -1.42
C HIS A 93 1.38 -10.94 -1.80
N LEU A 94 1.88 -10.13 -0.86
CA LEU A 94 2.25 -8.74 -1.13
C LEU A 94 3.40 -8.63 -2.14
N HIS A 95 4.40 -9.51 -2.05
CA HIS A 95 5.47 -9.56 -3.03
C HIS A 95 4.96 -9.88 -4.43
N GLU A 96 4.09 -10.89 -4.58
CA GLU A 96 3.45 -11.22 -5.86
C GLU A 96 2.63 -10.04 -6.43
N GLN A 97 1.86 -9.34 -5.57
CA GLN A 97 1.12 -8.15 -5.99
C GLN A 97 2.04 -7.02 -6.44
N CYS A 98 3.13 -6.76 -5.71
CA CYS A 98 4.12 -5.76 -6.09
C CYS A 98 4.78 -6.07 -7.44
N GLU A 99 5.17 -7.32 -7.69
CA GLU A 99 5.74 -7.73 -8.98
C GLU A 99 4.70 -7.57 -10.12
N SER A 100 3.45 -7.96 -9.89
CA SER A 100 2.35 -7.77 -10.85
C SER A 100 2.11 -6.28 -11.17
N GLN A 101 2.15 -5.42 -10.16
CA GLN A 101 2.01 -3.97 -10.34
C GLN A 101 3.19 -3.37 -11.11
N ARG A 102 4.44 -3.79 -10.82
CA ARG A 102 5.62 -3.35 -11.57
C ARG A 102 5.53 -3.73 -13.04
N GLU A 103 5.10 -4.96 -13.32
CA GLU A 103 4.89 -5.42 -14.70
C GLU A 103 3.77 -4.64 -15.40
N ARG A 104 2.68 -4.32 -14.68
CA ARG A 104 1.61 -3.46 -15.21
C ARG A 104 2.09 -2.05 -15.53
N ILE A 105 2.91 -1.45 -14.66
CA ILE A 105 3.50 -0.12 -14.89
C ILE A 105 4.38 -0.14 -16.14
N ARG A 106 5.28 -1.13 -16.26
CA ARG A 106 6.12 -1.30 -17.46
C ARG A 106 5.29 -1.39 -18.75
N LYS A 107 4.19 -2.15 -18.74
CA LYS A 107 3.28 -2.24 -19.89
C LYS A 107 2.58 -0.92 -20.21
N LEU A 108 2.23 -0.13 -19.19
CA LEU A 108 1.63 1.19 -19.38
C LEU A 108 2.64 2.19 -19.94
N GLU A 109 3.88 2.18 -19.45
CA GLU A 109 4.99 2.98 -19.98
C GLU A 109 5.24 2.65 -21.45
N GLN A 110 5.38 1.36 -21.80
CA GLN A 110 5.56 0.94 -23.20
C GLN A 110 4.39 1.40 -24.10
N ARG A 111 3.15 1.31 -23.62
CA ARG A 111 1.98 1.81 -24.39
C ARG A 111 1.99 3.32 -24.51
N ASN A 112 2.44 4.04 -23.48
CA ASN A 112 2.58 5.48 -23.52
C ASN A 112 3.62 5.92 -24.55
N ASP A 113 4.78 5.25 -24.61
CA ASP A 113 5.82 5.51 -25.61
C ASP A 113 5.28 5.33 -27.05
N VAL A 114 4.49 4.27 -27.28
CA VAL A 114 3.85 4.02 -28.58
C VAL A 114 2.83 5.11 -28.92
N LEU A 115 2.03 5.54 -27.93
CA LEU A 115 1.06 6.62 -28.12
C LEU A 115 1.74 7.94 -28.43
N GLU A 116 2.80 8.30 -27.70
CA GLU A 116 3.57 9.53 -27.94
C GLU A 116 4.22 9.51 -29.33
N THR A 117 4.74 8.35 -29.75
CA THR A 117 5.27 8.17 -31.11
C THR A 117 4.16 8.35 -32.17
N SER A 118 2.97 7.78 -31.94
CA SER A 118 1.82 7.95 -32.83
C SER A 118 1.35 9.40 -32.90
N GLU A 119 1.36 10.12 -31.77
CA GLU A 119 1.01 11.54 -31.70
C GLU A 119 1.98 12.40 -32.50
N ARG A 120 3.29 12.23 -32.30
CA ARG A 120 4.31 12.93 -33.10
C ARG A 120 4.16 12.67 -34.60
N ASN A 121 3.86 11.43 -35.01
CA ASN A 121 3.63 11.10 -36.42
C ASN A 121 2.38 11.82 -36.97
N LYS A 122 1.30 11.90 -36.19
CA LYS A 122 0.08 12.63 -36.58
C LYS A 122 0.33 14.13 -36.69
N GLU A 123 1.08 14.72 -35.76
CA GLU A 123 1.48 16.13 -35.81
C GLU A 123 2.31 16.43 -37.07
N TYR A 124 3.28 15.57 -37.39
CA TYR A 124 4.07 15.68 -38.61
C TYR A 124 3.18 15.61 -39.87
N LEU A 125 2.29 14.62 -39.94
CA LEU A 125 1.35 14.47 -41.06
C LEU A 125 0.41 15.68 -41.19
N ALA A 126 -0.11 16.19 -40.07
CA ALA A 126 -0.95 17.39 -40.07
C ALA A 126 -0.19 18.64 -40.55
N SER A 127 1.09 18.78 -40.15
CA SER A 127 1.96 19.87 -40.60
C SER A 127 2.27 19.76 -42.10
N ASP A 128 2.55 18.57 -42.62
CA ASP A 128 2.78 18.35 -44.06
C ASP A 128 1.53 18.66 -44.89
N LEU A 129 0.36 18.18 -44.45
CA LEU A 129 -0.92 18.51 -45.09
C LEU A 129 -1.24 20.00 -45.02
N GLY A 130 -0.94 20.67 -43.89
CA GLY A 130 -1.07 22.12 -43.74
C GLY A 130 -0.21 22.88 -44.75
N SER A 131 1.07 22.51 -44.87
CA SER A 131 1.97 23.09 -45.88
C SER A 131 1.45 22.87 -47.30
N LYS A 132 1.01 21.66 -47.65
CA LYS A 132 0.43 21.36 -48.98
C LYS A 132 -0.83 22.18 -49.26
N LEU A 133 -1.68 22.39 -48.26
CA LEU A 133 -2.86 23.22 -48.36
C LEU A 133 -2.48 24.69 -48.60
N ASP A 134 -1.51 25.22 -47.86
CA ASP A 134 -1.01 26.60 -48.04
C ASP A 134 -0.45 26.82 -49.47
N HIS A 135 0.34 25.86 -49.98
CA HIS A 135 0.84 25.91 -51.37
C HIS A 135 -0.31 25.86 -52.39
N ALA A 136 -1.34 25.06 -52.14
CA ALA A 136 -2.52 24.99 -53.02
C ALA A 136 -3.31 26.31 -53.00
N ILE A 137 -3.47 26.93 -51.83
CA ILE A 137 -4.11 28.24 -51.67
C ILE A 137 -3.31 29.32 -52.42
N GLU A 138 -1.98 29.35 -52.27
CA GLU A 138 -1.12 30.29 -52.98
C GLU A 138 -1.25 30.12 -54.50
N LYS A 139 -1.26 28.88 -54.98
CA LYS A 139 -1.48 28.58 -56.40
C LYS A 139 -2.85 29.04 -56.90
N ILE A 140 -3.90 28.84 -56.12
CA ILE A 140 -5.25 29.32 -56.45
C ILE A 140 -5.26 30.86 -56.52
N ALA A 141 -4.68 31.54 -55.53
CA ALA A 141 -4.62 33.00 -55.51
C ALA A 141 -3.85 33.58 -56.72
N MET A 142 -2.74 32.96 -57.13
CA MET A 142 -2.02 33.34 -58.34
C MET A 142 -2.90 33.17 -59.59
N LEU A 143 -3.57 32.03 -59.74
CA LEU A 143 -4.44 31.77 -60.89
C LEU A 143 -5.67 32.70 -60.92
N GLU A 144 -6.25 33.02 -59.76
CA GLU A 144 -7.32 34.01 -59.65
C GLU A 144 -6.85 35.40 -60.09
N SER A 145 -5.62 35.81 -59.72
CA SER A 145 -5.03 37.07 -60.18
C SER A 145 -4.77 37.08 -61.70
N GLU A 146 -4.25 35.99 -62.26
CA GLU A 146 -4.04 35.85 -63.71
C GLU A 146 -5.36 35.90 -64.48
N LEU A 147 -6.41 35.26 -63.96
CA LEU A 147 -7.74 35.30 -64.56
C LEU A 147 -8.34 36.71 -64.51
N TYR A 148 -8.17 37.42 -63.40
CA TYR A 148 -8.59 38.81 -63.26
C TYR A 148 -7.86 39.72 -64.24
N GLU A 149 -6.53 39.61 -64.37
CA GLU A 149 -5.76 40.37 -65.36
C GLU A 149 -6.19 40.08 -66.79
N ARG A 150 -6.45 38.81 -67.14
CA ARG A 150 -6.99 38.43 -68.45
C ARG A 150 -8.37 39.02 -68.71
N GLN A 151 -9.24 39.05 -67.68
CA GLN A 151 -10.56 39.66 -67.78
C GLN A 151 -10.44 41.17 -68.04
N VAL A 152 -9.61 41.88 -67.28
CA VAL A 152 -9.36 43.32 -67.47
C VAL A 152 -8.83 43.60 -68.88
N ALA A 153 -7.84 42.83 -69.35
CA ALA A 153 -7.30 42.98 -70.70
C ALA A 153 -8.36 42.70 -71.79
N ALA A 154 -9.25 41.72 -71.58
CA ALA A 154 -10.35 41.43 -72.49
C ALA A 154 -11.38 42.56 -72.54
N GLU A 155 -11.71 43.15 -71.39
CA GLU A 155 -12.60 44.31 -71.27
C GLU A 155 -11.99 45.56 -71.93
N GLU A 156 -10.69 45.81 -71.73
CA GLU A 156 -9.97 46.90 -72.41
C GLU A 156 -9.94 46.70 -73.93
N MET A 157 -9.65 45.49 -74.41
CA MET A 157 -9.71 45.16 -75.83
C MET A 157 -11.11 45.31 -76.42
N HIS A 158 -12.15 44.96 -75.65
CA HIS A 158 -13.54 45.21 -76.04
C HIS A 158 -13.83 46.71 -76.12
N ARG A 159 -13.43 47.49 -75.12
CA ARG A 159 -13.57 48.94 -75.09
C ARG A 159 -12.85 49.61 -76.26
N LEU A 160 -11.60 49.22 -76.54
CA LEU A 160 -10.85 49.73 -77.70
C LEU A 160 -11.51 49.36 -79.02
N ARG A 161 -12.04 48.14 -79.16
CA ARG A 161 -12.81 47.75 -80.35
C ARG A 161 -14.09 48.57 -80.51
N GLU A 162 -14.81 48.83 -79.43
CA GLU A 162 -16.02 49.66 -79.44
C GLU A 162 -15.70 51.14 -79.76
N GLU A 163 -14.59 51.66 -79.23
CA GLU A 163 -14.09 53.00 -79.52
C GLU A 163 -13.60 53.13 -80.97
N GLN A 164 -12.88 52.13 -81.49
CA GLN A 164 -12.51 52.06 -82.91
C GLN A 164 -13.76 52.03 -83.79
N LEU A 165 -14.74 51.19 -83.46
CA LEU A 165 -15.99 51.11 -84.20
C LEU A 165 -16.71 52.47 -84.22
N ARG A 166 -16.82 53.13 -83.06
CA ARG A 166 -17.40 54.48 -82.93
C ARG A 166 -16.62 55.58 -83.66
N THR A 167 -15.31 55.48 -83.77
CA THR A 167 -14.48 56.50 -84.44
C THR A 167 -14.43 56.32 -85.95
N THR A 168 -14.46 55.09 -86.46
CA THR A 168 -14.67 54.82 -87.89
C THR A 168 -16.10 55.15 -88.34
N GLU A 169 -17.07 54.97 -87.45
CA GLU A 169 -18.44 55.41 -87.67
C GLU A 169 -18.64 56.83 -87.14
N ARG A 170 -17.93 57.80 -87.73
CA ARG A 170 -18.25 59.22 -87.54
C ARG A 170 -19.73 59.43 -87.92
N PRO A 171 -20.60 59.81 -86.98
CA PRO A 171 -22.04 59.77 -87.18
C PRO A 171 -22.45 60.84 -88.18
N ARG A 172 -23.03 60.44 -89.31
CA ARG A 172 -23.84 61.35 -90.12
C ARG A 172 -25.11 61.64 -89.33
N LEU A 173 -25.20 62.86 -88.79
CA LEU A 173 -26.44 63.46 -88.32
C LEU A 173 -27.53 63.24 -89.39
N ILE A 174 -28.50 62.37 -89.11
CA ILE A 174 -29.83 62.46 -89.69
C ILE A 174 -30.78 62.67 -88.52
N VAL A 175 -31.36 63.87 -88.52
CA VAL A 175 -32.37 64.35 -87.59
C VAL A 175 -33.72 63.86 -88.13
N GLU A 176 -34.39 62.95 -87.45
CA GLU A 176 -35.84 62.73 -87.60
C GLU A 176 -36.50 62.32 -86.26
N PRO A 177 -37.78 62.66 -86.03
CA PRO A 177 -38.30 62.99 -84.70
C PRO A 177 -38.93 61.80 -83.95
N LEU A 178 -38.56 61.71 -82.66
CA LEU A 178 -39.28 61.18 -81.50
C LEU A 178 -40.64 60.48 -81.72
N ARG A 179 -40.67 59.16 -81.48
CA ARG A 179 -41.80 58.38 -80.90
C ARG A 179 -41.20 57.23 -80.07
N ASN A 180 -41.15 57.35 -78.75
CA ASN A 180 -42.11 56.83 -77.75
C ASN A 180 -42.29 55.30 -77.81
N ASP A 181 -41.66 54.61 -76.83
CA ASP A 181 -42.00 53.39 -76.06
C ASP A 181 -43.24 52.54 -76.41
N PRO A 182 -43.40 51.31 -75.86
CA PRO A 182 -42.45 50.22 -75.54
C PRO A 182 -42.98 48.88 -76.13
N GLU A 183 -42.46 47.74 -75.63
CA GLU A 183 -43.19 46.46 -75.51
C GLU A 183 -42.95 45.34 -76.56
N ILE A 184 -42.80 44.11 -76.02
CA ILE A 184 -43.11 42.78 -76.58
C ILE A 184 -41.90 41.92 -77.03
N LEU A 185 -41.38 41.16 -76.05
CA LEU A 185 -40.86 39.77 -76.18
C LEU A 185 -41.86 38.87 -76.96
N PRO A 186 -41.43 37.82 -77.66
CA PRO A 186 -41.57 36.49 -77.03
C PRO A 186 -40.57 35.37 -77.46
N ASP A 187 -40.56 34.32 -76.62
CA ASP A 187 -40.39 32.89 -76.88
C ASP A 187 -39.00 32.19 -76.91
N GLU A 188 -38.72 31.59 -75.75
CA GLU A 188 -38.14 30.25 -75.45
C GLU A 188 -38.57 29.11 -76.44
N PRO A 189 -37.99 27.87 -76.47
CA PRO A 189 -37.64 27.05 -75.28
C PRO A 189 -36.40 26.10 -75.34
N SER A 190 -35.90 25.73 -74.14
CA SER A 190 -35.51 24.38 -73.58
C SER A 190 -34.77 23.31 -74.45
N PRO A 191 -34.11 22.24 -73.91
CA PRO A 191 -33.97 21.79 -72.51
C PRO A 191 -32.54 21.37 -72.06
N GLY A 192 -32.29 21.39 -70.75
CA GLY A 192 -31.05 20.86 -70.15
C GLY A 192 -30.98 19.33 -70.09
N PRO A 193 -29.78 18.76 -69.86
CA PRO A 193 -29.62 17.44 -69.28
C PRO A 193 -29.21 17.53 -67.79
N SER A 194 -30.08 16.96 -66.96
CA SER A 194 -29.83 16.15 -65.75
C SER A 194 -28.63 16.45 -64.84
N LYS A 195 -28.98 16.80 -63.59
CA LYS A 195 -28.25 16.41 -62.37
C LYS A 195 -28.26 14.89 -62.24
N GLU A 196 -27.18 14.23 -62.61
CA GLU A 196 -26.70 12.93 -62.13
C GLU A 196 -25.40 12.63 -62.89
N GLU A 197 -24.36 12.13 -62.21
CA GLU A 197 -23.12 11.59 -62.81
C GLU A 197 -22.03 12.59 -63.29
N PHE A 198 -21.45 13.37 -62.37
CA PHE A 198 -19.99 13.65 -62.43
C PHE A 198 -19.36 13.26 -61.09
N LYS A 199 -19.27 11.94 -60.85
CA LYS A 199 -18.16 11.40 -60.07
C LYS A 199 -16.93 11.53 -60.96
N MET A 200 -16.19 12.63 -60.81
CA MET A 200 -14.78 12.65 -61.23
C MET A 200 -14.10 11.57 -60.40
N SER A 201 -13.92 10.40 -61.02
CA SER A 201 -13.14 9.30 -60.51
C SER A 201 -11.76 9.84 -60.14
N SER A 202 -11.32 9.49 -58.94
CA SER A 202 -10.00 9.77 -58.37
C SER A 202 -8.81 9.13 -59.13
N GLU A 203 -9.02 8.69 -60.37
CA GLU A 203 -8.09 7.84 -61.12
C GLU A 203 -7.19 8.57 -62.12
N ASP A 204 -7.35 9.89 -62.32
CA ASP A 204 -6.57 10.66 -63.32
C ASP A 204 -5.57 11.66 -62.71
N VAL A 205 -5.24 11.53 -61.43
CA VAL A 205 -4.09 12.23 -60.84
C VAL A 205 -2.89 11.28 -60.85
N PHE A 206 -2.18 11.23 -61.97
CA PHE A 206 -0.81 10.71 -62.02
C PHE A 206 0.09 11.60 -61.14
N MET A 207 0.21 11.24 -59.86
CA MET A 207 1.29 11.67 -58.99
C MET A 207 2.45 10.69 -59.17
N GLU A 208 3.50 11.23 -59.77
CA GLU A 208 4.77 10.59 -60.05
C GLU A 208 5.39 9.96 -58.79
N ASP A 209 5.96 8.77 -59.00
CA ASP A 209 6.60 7.86 -58.05
C ASP A 209 7.25 8.50 -56.80
N VAL A 210 6.63 8.31 -55.63
CA VAL A 210 7.31 8.42 -54.32
C VAL A 210 6.94 7.22 -53.45
N GLN A 211 7.73 6.15 -53.60
CA GLN A 211 8.06 5.15 -52.56
C GLN A 211 6.89 4.55 -51.74
N HIS A 212 6.16 3.64 -52.39
CA HIS A 212 5.39 2.59 -51.71
C HIS A 212 6.33 1.60 -51.00
N HIS A 213 6.62 1.80 -49.70
CA HIS A 213 7.11 0.70 -48.86
C HIS A 213 6.79 0.78 -47.36
N GLU A 214 6.17 1.85 -46.85
CA GLU A 214 5.86 1.99 -45.41
C GLU A 214 4.36 2.07 -45.05
N ASP A 215 3.47 2.43 -45.99
CA ASP A 215 2.03 2.65 -45.67
C ASP A 215 1.26 1.38 -45.30
N VAL A 216 1.62 0.22 -45.87
CA VAL A 216 0.96 -1.06 -45.55
C VAL A 216 1.20 -1.48 -44.09
N ARG A 217 2.27 -0.98 -43.46
CA ARG A 217 2.58 -1.28 -42.06
C ARG A 217 1.76 -0.44 -41.08
N MET A 218 1.30 0.74 -41.49
CA MET A 218 0.60 1.66 -40.60
C MET A 218 -0.87 1.27 -40.41
N GLU A 219 -1.56 0.84 -41.47
CA GLU A 219 -2.94 0.35 -41.39
C GLU A 219 -3.08 -0.91 -40.51
N GLU A 220 -2.10 -1.82 -40.58
CA GLU A 220 -2.08 -3.03 -39.74
C GLU A 220 -1.84 -2.71 -38.25
N THR A 221 -1.19 -1.57 -37.96
CA THR A 221 -0.93 -1.11 -36.58
C THR A 221 -2.16 -0.40 -36.00
N ILE A 222 -2.88 0.37 -36.82
CA ILE A 222 -4.10 1.07 -36.41
C ILE A 222 -5.25 0.08 -36.14
N ALA A 223 -5.41 -0.96 -36.98
CA ALA A 223 -6.42 -1.99 -36.77
C ALA A 223 -6.20 -2.81 -35.47
N LYS A 224 -4.94 -3.01 -35.05
CA LYS A 224 -4.60 -3.73 -33.81
C LYS A 224 -4.83 -2.91 -32.52
N ILE A 225 -4.99 -1.59 -32.62
CA ILE A 225 -5.25 -0.72 -31.47
C ILE A 225 -6.75 -0.71 -31.12
N ASP A 226 -7.64 -0.79 -32.12
CA ASP A 226 -9.09 -0.80 -31.91
C ASP A 226 -9.65 -2.15 -31.43
N GLU A 227 -8.90 -3.24 -31.58
CA GLU A 227 -9.33 -4.58 -31.13
C GLU A 227 -9.02 -4.90 -29.65
N VAL A 228 -8.28 -4.03 -28.94
CA VAL A 228 -7.99 -4.23 -27.51
C VAL A 228 -9.16 -3.69 -26.67
N ARG A 229 -10.19 -4.52 -26.57
CA ARG A 229 -11.36 -4.33 -25.71
C ARG A 229 -10.99 -3.82 -24.31
N ILE A 230 -11.46 -2.62 -24.00
CA ILE A 230 -11.44 -1.99 -22.68
C ILE A 230 -12.54 -2.65 -21.82
N ASP A 231 -12.43 -3.95 -21.52
CA ASP A 231 -13.41 -4.66 -20.68
C ASP A 231 -12.91 -4.98 -19.26
N ASP A 232 -11.61 -4.81 -18.97
CA ASP A 232 -11.06 -5.16 -17.64
C ASP A 232 -11.16 -4.05 -16.58
N ASN A 233 -11.69 -2.87 -16.92
CA ASN A 233 -11.71 -1.72 -16.00
C ASN A 233 -12.93 -1.68 -15.06
N LYS A 234 -13.93 -2.57 -15.24
CA LYS A 234 -15.13 -2.63 -14.38
C LYS A 234 -14.93 -3.46 -13.10
N ASN A 235 -13.91 -4.33 -13.05
CA ASN A 235 -13.72 -5.26 -11.92
C ASN A 235 -12.73 -4.74 -10.84
N ILE A 236 -12.02 -3.63 -11.10
CA ILE A 236 -11.05 -3.03 -10.16
C ILE A 236 -11.68 -1.92 -9.30
N GLN A 237 -12.71 -1.23 -9.80
CA GLN A 237 -13.42 -0.20 -9.03
C GLN A 237 -14.39 -0.79 -7.99
N GLU A 238 -15.02 -1.94 -8.23
CA GLU A 238 -15.92 -2.58 -7.25
C GLU A 238 -15.18 -3.22 -6.06
N LYS A 239 -13.89 -3.56 -6.20
CA LYS A 239 -13.06 -4.06 -5.08
C LYS A 239 -12.30 -2.97 -4.32
N SER A 240 -12.09 -1.78 -4.91
CA SER A 240 -11.49 -0.63 -4.20
C SER A 240 -12.49 0.24 -3.44
N GLN A 241 -13.79 0.15 -3.73
CA GLN A 241 -14.84 0.89 -3.00
C GLN A 241 -15.40 0.17 -1.76
N ARG A 242 -14.90 -1.03 -1.41
CA ARG A 242 -15.32 -1.76 -0.19
C ARG A 242 -14.33 -1.70 0.99
N VAL A 243 -13.27 -0.89 0.92
CA VAL A 243 -12.22 -0.82 1.98
C VAL A 243 -12.11 0.57 2.63
N SER A 244 -13.06 1.49 2.41
CA SER A 244 -13.02 2.85 3.00
C SER A 244 -13.87 3.04 4.25
N THR A 245 -14.42 1.98 4.84
CA THR A 245 -15.19 2.04 6.11
C THR A 245 -14.83 0.88 7.03
N GLY A 246 -13.56 0.78 7.44
CA GLY A 246 -13.11 -0.35 8.26
C GLY A 246 -11.85 -0.09 9.08
N THR A 247 -12.00 0.57 10.22
CA THR A 247 -11.63 0.13 11.58
C THR A 247 -10.58 -0.99 11.82
N GLY A 248 -9.59 -1.23 10.95
CA GLY A 248 -8.79 -2.45 11.00
C GLY A 248 -7.37 -2.28 11.58
N ALA A 249 -6.48 -1.64 10.82
CA ALA A 249 -5.05 -1.64 11.14
C ALA A 249 -4.53 -0.27 11.59
N GLY A 250 -4.85 0.81 10.86
CA GLY A 250 -4.38 2.16 11.20
C GLY A 250 -4.93 2.67 12.55
N ALA A 251 -6.18 2.35 12.86
CA ALA A 251 -6.77 2.67 14.16
C ALA A 251 -6.12 1.89 15.32
N CYS A 252 -5.74 0.63 15.10
CA CYS A 252 -5.00 -0.18 16.07
C CYS A 252 -3.60 0.38 16.31
N ILE A 253 -2.87 0.75 15.25
CA ILE A 253 -1.54 1.38 15.37
C ILE A 253 -1.64 2.69 16.15
N ASN A 254 -2.58 3.57 15.81
CA ASN A 254 -2.78 4.83 16.54
C ASN A 254 -3.16 4.60 18.02
N ARG A 255 -3.92 3.55 18.33
CA ARG A 255 -4.28 3.18 19.71
C ARG A 255 -3.07 2.66 20.49
N ILE A 256 -2.22 1.83 19.85
CA ILE A 256 -0.98 1.32 20.43
C ILE A 256 0.00 2.47 20.70
N VAL A 257 0.19 3.38 19.73
CA VAL A 257 1.06 4.55 19.90
C VAL A 257 0.55 5.43 21.05
N LYS A 258 -0.76 5.67 21.13
CA LYS A 258 -1.35 6.47 22.21
C LYS A 258 -1.20 5.80 23.59
N ASP A 259 -1.35 4.48 23.68
CA ASP A 259 -1.12 3.71 24.92
C ASP A 259 0.37 3.69 25.32
N LEU A 260 1.28 3.67 24.34
CA LEU A 260 2.71 3.81 24.61
C LEU A 260 3.03 5.20 25.17
N MET A 261 2.48 6.27 24.59
CA MET A 261 2.72 7.64 25.06
C MET A 261 2.23 7.85 26.50
N THR A 262 1.03 7.37 26.85
CA THR A 262 0.52 7.48 28.23
C THR A 262 1.34 6.67 29.23
N LYS A 263 1.87 5.50 28.83
CA LYS A 263 2.79 4.71 29.67
C LYS A 263 4.12 5.42 29.89
N VAL A 264 4.66 6.08 28.85
CA VAL A 264 5.89 6.89 28.96
C VAL A 264 5.67 8.08 29.89
N GLU A 265 4.57 8.83 29.74
CA GLU A 265 4.22 9.94 30.65
C GLU A 265 4.07 9.47 32.10
N ARG A 266 3.48 8.29 32.33
CA ARG A 266 3.36 7.70 33.67
C ARG A 266 4.71 7.31 34.25
N LEU A 267 5.61 6.74 33.45
CA LEU A 267 6.97 6.42 33.87
C LEU A 267 7.75 7.68 34.21
N ASP A 268 7.64 8.75 33.41
CA ASP A 268 8.27 10.04 33.70
C ASP A 268 7.75 10.67 35.00
N SER A 269 6.44 10.56 35.27
CA SER A 269 5.85 11.01 36.53
C SER A 269 6.38 10.21 37.75
N ILE A 270 6.50 8.89 37.63
CA ILE A 270 7.08 8.03 38.67
C ILE A 270 8.56 8.37 38.88
N LEU A 271 9.34 8.51 37.81
CA LEU A 271 10.76 8.87 37.87
C LEU A 271 10.97 10.26 38.48
N SER A 272 10.10 11.23 38.15
CA SER A 272 10.10 12.56 38.76
C SER A 272 9.82 12.48 40.26
N THR A 273 8.82 11.68 40.67
CA THR A 273 8.48 11.47 42.10
C THR A 273 9.62 10.78 42.86
N ILE A 274 10.30 9.81 42.25
CA ILE A 274 11.48 9.15 42.84
C ILE A 274 12.64 10.14 42.97
N ARG A 275 12.88 11.00 41.97
CA ARG A 275 13.93 12.05 42.06
C ARG A 275 13.64 13.04 43.19
N VAL A 276 12.40 13.48 43.35
CA VAL A 276 12.00 14.39 44.45
C VAL A 276 12.10 13.69 45.82
N SER A 277 11.70 12.42 45.91
CA SER A 277 11.82 11.61 47.13
C SER A 277 13.27 11.32 47.51
N ASN A 278 14.15 11.05 46.54
CA ASN A 278 15.58 10.85 46.79
C ASN A 278 16.28 12.15 47.20
N ASN A 279 15.93 13.30 46.61
CA ASN A 279 16.45 14.58 47.06
C ASN A 279 15.96 14.96 48.47
N SER A 280 14.76 14.52 48.86
CA SER A 280 14.24 14.76 50.21
C SER A 280 14.80 13.79 51.25
N SER A 281 15.13 12.55 50.86
CA SER A 281 15.70 11.53 51.75
C SER A 281 17.20 11.70 51.97
N ASN A 282 17.94 12.25 50.99
CA ASN A 282 19.37 12.52 51.15
C ASN A 282 19.69 13.64 52.16
N ASN A 283 18.70 14.44 52.59
CA ASN A 283 18.91 15.43 53.65
C ASN A 283 18.63 14.91 55.06
N ASN A 284 18.12 13.68 55.24
CA ASN A 284 17.72 13.14 56.56
C ASN A 284 18.35 11.80 56.96
N SER A 285 19.24 11.21 56.15
CA SER A 285 19.87 9.92 56.49
C SER A 285 21.39 9.98 56.51
N SER A 286 21.92 10.80 57.42
CA SER A 286 23.30 10.70 57.91
C SER A 286 23.33 9.88 59.20
N HIS A 287 22.99 8.59 59.13
CA HIS A 287 23.30 7.63 60.20
C HIS A 287 23.13 6.19 59.67
N LEU A 288 24.12 5.34 59.95
CA LEU A 288 24.19 3.88 59.73
C LEU A 288 24.82 3.42 58.40
N THR A 289 26.14 3.54 58.36
CA THR A 289 27.05 2.60 57.70
C THR A 289 27.37 1.45 58.66
N THR A 290 27.09 0.19 58.29
CA THR A 290 27.70 -1.01 58.90
C THR A 290 27.38 -2.26 58.08
N THR A 291 28.45 -2.82 57.48
CA THR A 291 28.84 -4.23 57.50
C THR A 291 27.95 -5.23 56.75
N ARG A 292 28.31 -5.66 55.53
CA ARG A 292 29.30 -6.69 55.14
C ARG A 292 28.93 -8.12 55.55
N ALA A 293 28.42 -8.88 54.58
CA ALA A 293 28.85 -10.22 54.20
C ALA A 293 28.66 -10.33 52.67
#